data_AF-A0A376CMM5-F1
#
_entry.id   AF-A0A376CMM5-F1
#
_cell.length_a   1.000
_cell.length_b   1.000
_cell.length_c   1.000
_cell.angle_alpha   90.00
_cell.angle_beta   90.00
_cell.angle_gamma   90.00
#
_symmetry.space_group_name_H-M   'P 1'
#
loop_
_entity.id
_entity.type
_entity.pdbx_description
1 polymer ?
#
loop_
_entity_poly.entity_id
_entity_poly.type
_entity_poly.pdbx_seq_one_letter_code
_entity_poly.pdbx_strand_id
1 'polypeptide(L)'
;MLDYLATNPLLALALILAVGLALGKIRILGISLGAAAVLFVALGLATANPEIQLPPLLYQLGLAMFVYVIGLSAGPVFFREFATRGWKLTLFMIVLLVVLVGLGWALIKGFGLDAVTGAGMFAGALSSTPGMAAIVEMVPDTQSQAPVVGYSLAYPGAVIGAILVAAIGAAVLKVDHHKDAADEGMVSAPLQWRGVEIGEGIRGVSTSCARSPGMT
;
A
#
# COMPACT_ATOMS: atom_id res chain seq x y z
N MET A 1 -26.35 16.28 -16.01
CA MET A 1 -24.97 16.75 -15.74
C MET A 1 -24.02 15.56 -15.57
N LEU A 2 -24.37 14.56 -14.76
CA LEU A 2 -23.60 13.32 -14.65
C LEU A 2 -23.51 12.55 -15.98
N ASP A 3 -24.55 12.60 -16.80
CA ASP A 3 -24.55 11.95 -18.14
C ASP A 3 -23.52 12.56 -19.09
N TYR A 4 -23.21 13.87 -18.93
CA TYR A 4 -22.16 14.52 -19.71
C TYR A 4 -20.76 14.01 -19.31
N LEU A 5 -20.57 13.68 -18.03
CA LEU A 5 -19.34 13.04 -17.53
C LEU A 5 -19.24 11.58 -18.02
N ALA A 6 -20.36 10.87 -18.10
CA ALA A 6 -20.40 9.51 -18.64
C ALA A 6 -19.98 9.48 -20.13
N THR A 7 -20.43 10.46 -20.93
CA THR A 7 -20.02 10.59 -22.35
C THR A 7 -18.57 11.05 -22.52
N ASN A 8 -18.00 11.76 -21.53
CA ASN A 8 -16.65 12.33 -21.60
C ASN A 8 -15.75 11.79 -20.48
N PRO A 9 -15.28 10.54 -20.56
CA PRO A 9 -14.62 9.87 -19.45
C PRO A 9 -13.26 10.47 -19.06
N LEU A 10 -12.56 11.13 -19.98
CA LEU A 10 -11.34 11.88 -19.68
C LEU A 10 -11.63 13.11 -18.80
N LEU A 11 -12.77 13.76 -19.01
CA LEU A 11 -13.20 14.89 -18.20
C LEU A 11 -13.65 14.41 -16.81
N ALA A 12 -14.34 13.26 -16.74
CA ALA A 12 -14.65 12.60 -15.47
C ALA A 12 -13.38 12.27 -14.68
N LEU A 13 -12.36 11.69 -15.32
CA LEU A 13 -11.06 11.43 -14.70
C LEU A 13 -10.41 12.71 -14.17
N ALA A 14 -10.31 13.75 -15.00
CA ALA A 14 -9.68 15.00 -14.61
C ALA A 14 -10.38 15.62 -13.39
N LEU A 15 -11.72 15.55 -13.34
CA LEU A 15 -12.52 16.02 -12.23
C LEU A 15 -12.29 15.18 -10.97
N ILE A 16 -12.28 13.84 -11.09
CA ILE A 16 -11.98 12.92 -9.99
C ILE A 16 -10.60 13.22 -9.39
N LEU A 17 -9.58 13.39 -10.24
CA LEU A 17 -8.22 13.70 -9.81
C LEU A 17 -8.13 15.09 -9.18
N ALA A 18 -8.70 16.11 -9.82
CA ALA A 18 -8.63 17.49 -9.34
C ALA A 18 -9.32 17.64 -7.97
N VAL A 19 -10.56 17.15 -7.85
CA VAL A 19 -11.34 17.23 -6.61
C VAL A 19 -10.73 16.31 -5.56
N GLY A 20 -10.37 15.08 -5.93
CA GLY A 20 -9.75 14.11 -5.03
C GLY A 20 -8.45 14.60 -4.42
N LEU A 21 -7.53 15.12 -5.23
CA LEU A 21 -6.26 15.65 -4.74
C LEU A 21 -6.43 16.96 -3.96
N ALA A 22 -7.40 17.81 -4.33
CA ALA A 22 -7.73 19.01 -3.57
C ALA A 22 -8.25 18.66 -2.16
N LEU A 23 -9.22 17.74 -2.08
CA LEU A 23 -9.75 17.24 -0.81
C LEU A 23 -8.69 16.48 0.00
N GLY A 24 -7.81 15.74 -0.68
CA GLY A 24 -6.72 14.99 -0.05
C GLY A 24 -5.70 15.86 0.70
N LYS A 25 -5.56 17.14 0.31
CA LYS A 25 -4.70 18.12 1.00
C LYS A 25 -5.35 18.72 2.23
N ILE A 26 -6.67 18.64 2.38
CA ILE A 26 -7.37 19.16 3.54
C ILE A 26 -6.99 18.31 4.76
N ARG A 27 -6.52 18.98 5.81
CA ARG A 27 -6.18 18.34 7.09
C ARG A 27 -7.33 18.53 8.05
N ILE A 28 -7.87 17.43 8.55
CA ILE A 28 -8.88 17.42 9.61
C ILE A 28 -8.25 16.73 10.81
N LEU A 29 -8.21 17.41 11.97
CA LEU A 29 -7.63 16.87 13.20
C LEU A 29 -6.16 16.42 13.05
N GLY A 30 -5.39 17.10 12.20
CA GLY A 30 -3.98 16.76 11.94
C GLY A 30 -3.78 15.59 10.95
N ILE A 31 -4.86 14.95 10.49
CA ILE A 31 -4.82 13.84 9.54
C ILE A 31 -5.26 14.33 8.16
N SER A 32 -4.52 13.95 7.11
CA SER A 32 -4.90 14.19 5.70
C SER A 32 -5.20 12.87 5.00
N LEU A 33 -6.24 12.82 4.17
CA LEU A 33 -6.55 11.64 3.36
C LEU A 33 -5.53 11.40 2.23
N GLY A 34 -4.81 12.43 1.80
CA GLY A 34 -3.81 12.32 0.75
C GLY A 34 -4.40 11.74 -0.54
N ALA A 35 -3.69 10.79 -1.17
CA ALA A 35 -4.14 10.14 -2.40
C ALA A 35 -5.44 9.32 -2.22
N ALA A 36 -5.77 8.87 -1.01
CA ALA A 36 -7.00 8.09 -0.77
C ALA A 36 -8.27 8.91 -1.04
N ALA A 37 -8.23 10.24 -0.94
CA ALA A 37 -9.36 11.09 -1.28
C ALA A 37 -9.78 10.97 -2.76
N VAL A 38 -8.86 10.67 -3.67
CA VAL A 38 -9.15 10.40 -5.09
C VAL A 38 -10.06 9.17 -5.23
N LEU A 39 -9.78 8.11 -4.46
CA LEU A 39 -10.60 6.89 -4.45
C LEU A 39 -12.02 7.18 -3.95
N PHE A 40 -12.18 7.93 -2.87
CA PHE A 40 -13.51 8.27 -2.33
C PHE A 40 -14.32 9.14 -3.27
N VAL A 41 -13.68 10.10 -3.94
CA VAL A 41 -14.35 10.92 -4.97
C VAL A 41 -14.78 10.07 -6.16
N ALA A 42 -13.91 9.19 -6.65
CA ALA A 42 -14.23 8.26 -7.73
C ALA A 42 -15.42 7.36 -7.36
N LEU A 43 -15.42 6.79 -6.14
CA LEU A 43 -16.49 5.95 -5.63
C LEU A 43 -17.82 6.73 -5.50
N GLY A 44 -17.78 7.96 -5.01
CA GLY A 44 -18.96 8.82 -4.92
C GLY A 44 -19.58 9.14 -6.28
N LEU A 45 -18.75 9.42 -7.29
CA LEU A 45 -19.22 9.66 -8.66
C LEU A 45 -19.77 8.39 -9.32
N ALA A 46 -19.08 7.26 -9.17
CA ALA A 46 -19.50 5.98 -9.73
C ALA A 46 -20.80 5.46 -9.10
N THR A 47 -21.01 5.70 -7.80
CA THR A 47 -22.27 5.36 -7.12
C THR A 47 -23.41 6.29 -7.52
N ALA A 48 -23.12 7.57 -7.80
CA ALA A 48 -24.12 8.53 -8.27
C ALA A 48 -24.56 8.28 -9.72
N ASN A 49 -23.65 7.84 -10.59
CA ASN A 49 -23.98 7.40 -11.95
C ASN A 49 -23.06 6.24 -12.39
N PRO A 50 -23.57 4.99 -12.44
CA PRO A 50 -22.81 3.81 -12.86
C PRO A 50 -22.32 3.83 -14.31
N GLU A 51 -22.85 4.71 -15.16
CA GLU A 51 -22.41 4.87 -16.55
C GLU A 51 -21.08 5.64 -16.66
N ILE A 52 -20.61 6.26 -15.57
CA ILE A 52 -19.27 6.88 -15.52
C ILE A 52 -18.21 5.78 -15.49
N GLN A 53 -17.86 5.29 -16.67
CA GLN A 53 -16.84 4.28 -16.87
C GLN A 53 -15.59 4.89 -17.48
N LEU A 54 -14.45 4.66 -16.84
CA LEU A 54 -13.15 5.04 -17.39
C LEU A 54 -12.70 4.01 -18.42
N PRO A 55 -11.93 4.41 -19.45
CA PRO A 55 -11.40 3.47 -20.43
C PRO A 55 -10.56 2.38 -19.74
N PRO A 56 -10.73 1.09 -20.08
CA PRO A 56 -9.99 -0.01 -19.46
C PRO A 56 -8.47 0.16 -19.52
N LEU A 57 -7.98 0.82 -20.58
CA LEU A 57 -6.57 1.17 -20.75
C LEU A 57 -5.98 1.95 -19.57
N LEU A 58 -6.75 2.86 -18.94
CA LEU A 58 -6.26 3.64 -17.80
C LEU A 58 -6.04 2.75 -16.57
N TYR A 59 -6.96 1.82 -16.33
CA TYR A 59 -6.83 0.86 -15.25
C TYR A 59 -5.60 -0.05 -15.46
N GLN A 60 -5.45 -0.61 -16.66
CA GLN A 60 -4.32 -1.46 -17.01
C GLN A 60 -2.98 -0.72 -16.89
N LEU A 61 -2.92 0.52 -17.40
CA LEU A 61 -1.71 1.34 -17.33
C LEU A 61 -1.38 1.74 -15.88
N GLY A 62 -2.39 2.11 -15.09
CA GLY A 62 -2.22 2.41 -13.67
C GLY A 62 -1.70 1.20 -12.87
N LEU A 63 -2.29 0.02 -13.10
CA LEU A 63 -1.87 -1.23 -12.50
C LEU A 63 -0.44 -1.61 -12.91
N ALA A 64 -0.12 -1.54 -14.20
CA ALA A 64 1.21 -1.84 -14.72
C ALA A 64 2.27 -0.91 -14.11
N MET A 65 2.00 0.40 -14.05
CA MET A 65 2.88 1.37 -13.41
C MET A 65 3.04 1.09 -11.90
N PHE A 66 1.96 0.73 -11.21
CA PHE A 66 1.99 0.39 -9.78
C PHE A 66 2.88 -0.85 -9.53
N VAL A 67 2.65 -1.94 -10.26
CA VAL A 67 3.44 -3.18 -10.14
C VAL A 67 4.90 -2.92 -10.54
N TYR A 68 5.14 -2.11 -11.57
CA TYR A 68 6.49 -1.72 -11.99
C TYR A 68 7.25 -0.96 -10.90
N VAL A 69 6.63 0.05 -10.28
CA VAL A 69 7.26 0.82 -9.19
C VAL A 69 7.53 -0.06 -7.97
N ILE A 70 6.61 -0.96 -7.61
CA ILE A 70 6.84 -1.94 -6.54
C ILE A 70 8.03 -2.83 -6.90
N GLY A 71 8.10 -3.35 -8.12
CA GLY A 71 9.21 -4.18 -8.57
C GLY A 71 10.55 -3.45 -8.53
N LEU A 72 10.61 -2.19 -8.97
CA LEU A 72 11.82 -1.38 -8.89
C LEU A 72 12.25 -1.07 -7.46
N SER A 73 11.31 -0.75 -6.57
CA SER A 73 11.62 -0.43 -5.17
C SER A 73 12.04 -1.65 -4.35
N ALA A 74 11.41 -2.80 -4.59
CA ALA A 74 11.70 -4.05 -3.90
C ALA A 74 12.93 -4.78 -4.48
N GLY A 75 13.27 -4.55 -5.75
CA GLY A 75 14.34 -5.25 -6.47
C GLY A 75 15.70 -5.22 -5.76
N PRO A 76 16.28 -4.04 -5.45
CA PRO A 76 17.59 -3.96 -4.79
C PRO A 76 17.63 -4.67 -3.44
N VAL A 77 16.56 -4.55 -2.65
CA VAL A 77 16.42 -5.23 -1.35
C VAL A 77 16.40 -6.74 -1.57
N PHE A 78 15.59 -7.23 -2.51
CA PHE A 78 15.54 -8.63 -2.87
C PHE A 78 16.92 -9.20 -3.23
N PHE A 79 17.66 -8.55 -4.15
CA PHE A 79 18.99 -9.04 -4.56
C PHE A 79 20.01 -9.00 -3.42
N ARG A 80 19.96 -7.98 -2.56
CA ARG A 80 20.84 -7.88 -1.39
C ARG A 80 20.58 -8.99 -0.37
N GLU A 81 19.32 -9.25 -0.04
CA GLU A 81 18.94 -10.35 0.85
C GLU A 81 19.20 -11.72 0.18
N PHE A 82 19.06 -11.79 -1.15
CA PHE A 82 19.33 -13.00 -1.91
C PHE A 82 20.81 -13.40 -1.85
N ALA A 83 21.72 -12.42 -1.95
CA ALA A 83 23.16 -12.66 -1.91
C ALA A 83 23.67 -13.22 -0.56
N THR A 84 22.99 -12.93 0.55
CA THR A 84 23.44 -13.31 1.91
C THR A 84 22.70 -14.53 2.47
N ARG A 85 21.38 -14.60 2.31
CA ARG A 85 20.50 -15.67 2.85
C ARG A 85 19.46 -16.18 1.84
N GLY A 86 19.63 -15.84 0.56
CA GLY A 86 18.60 -15.97 -0.47
C GLY A 86 17.94 -17.31 -0.57
N TRP A 87 18.70 -18.40 -0.64
CA TRP A 87 18.10 -19.72 -0.83
C TRP A 87 17.15 -20.12 0.31
N LYS A 88 17.51 -19.83 1.57
CA LYS A 88 16.66 -20.16 2.73
C LYS A 88 15.40 -19.29 2.77
N LEU A 89 15.54 -17.99 2.50
CA LEU A 89 14.42 -17.05 2.44
C LEU A 89 13.48 -17.34 1.27
N THR A 90 14.02 -17.64 0.09
CA THR A 90 13.26 -18.03 -1.10
C THR A 90 12.51 -19.33 -0.86
N LEU A 91 13.16 -20.36 -0.29
CA LEU A 91 12.49 -21.60 0.05
C LEU A 91 11.35 -21.37 1.06
N PHE A 92 11.60 -20.58 2.10
CA PHE A 92 10.58 -20.21 3.08
C PHE A 92 9.39 -19.50 2.42
N MET A 93 9.63 -18.52 1.55
CA MET A 93 8.58 -17.82 0.81
C MET A 93 7.79 -18.75 -0.11
N ILE A 94 8.46 -19.64 -0.85
CA ILE A 94 7.79 -20.61 -1.72
C ILE A 94 6.90 -21.55 -0.89
N VAL A 95 7.42 -22.10 0.21
CA VAL A 95 6.66 -22.98 1.10
C VAL A 95 5.47 -22.23 1.68
N LEU A 96 5.67 -21.00 2.17
CA LEU A 96 4.60 -20.17 2.71
C LEU A 96 3.51 -19.91 1.67
N LEU A 97 3.89 -19.56 0.43
CA LEU A 97 2.94 -19.33 -0.65
C LEU A 97 2.16 -20.59 -0.99
N VAL A 98 2.82 -21.75 -1.11
CA VAL A 98 2.16 -23.03 -1.38
C VAL A 98 1.19 -23.39 -0.27
N VAL A 99 1.58 -23.20 0.99
CA VAL A 99 0.72 -23.45 2.15
C VAL A 99 -0.49 -22.51 2.15
N LEU A 100 -0.30 -21.21 1.89
CA LEU A 100 -1.38 -20.23 1.85
C LEU A 100 -2.35 -20.53 0.70
N VAL A 101 -1.85 -20.81 -0.50
CA VAL A 101 -2.69 -21.18 -1.65
C VAL A 101 -3.43 -22.48 -1.40
N GLY A 102 -2.75 -23.49 -0.85
CA GLY A 102 -3.35 -24.78 -0.50
C GLY A 102 -4.45 -24.64 0.55
N LEU A 103 -4.20 -23.85 1.60
CA LEU A 103 -5.19 -23.54 2.63
C LEU A 103 -6.38 -22.77 2.05
N GLY A 104 -6.12 -21.74 1.24
CA GLY A 104 -7.17 -20.99 0.56
C GLY A 104 -8.05 -21.89 -0.30
N TRP A 105 -7.44 -22.74 -1.14
CA TRP A 105 -8.16 -23.71 -1.97
C TRP A 105 -8.98 -24.71 -1.14
N ALA A 106 -8.40 -25.24 -0.06
CA ALA A 106 -9.09 -26.19 0.83
C ALA A 106 -10.29 -25.54 1.53
N LEU A 107 -10.17 -24.29 1.99
CA LEU A 107 -11.27 -23.56 2.62
C LEU A 107 -12.36 -23.21 1.60
N ILE A 108 -12.00 -22.77 0.39
CA ILE A 108 -12.97 -22.47 -0.68
C ILE A 108 -13.81 -23.73 -0.98
N LYS A 109 -13.15 -24.88 -1.17
CA LYS A 109 -13.83 -26.16 -1.38
C LYS A 109 -14.64 -26.61 -0.16
N GLY A 110 -14.09 -26.48 1.04
CA GLY A 110 -14.71 -26.94 2.29
C GLY A 110 -15.98 -26.18 2.64
N PHE A 111 -16.06 -24.89 2.33
CA PHE A 111 -17.25 -24.07 2.52
C PHE A 111 -18.19 -24.05 1.30
N GLY A 112 -17.86 -24.76 0.22
CA GLY A 112 -18.66 -24.78 -0.99
C GLY A 112 -18.74 -23.43 -1.71
N LEU A 113 -17.70 -22.59 -1.56
CA LEU A 113 -17.62 -21.28 -2.19
C LEU A 113 -17.34 -21.42 -3.69
N ASP A 114 -17.94 -20.51 -4.46
CA ASP A 114 -17.58 -20.33 -5.87
C ASP A 114 -16.09 -20.00 -6.01
N ALA A 115 -15.43 -20.59 -7.00
CA ALA A 115 -13.98 -20.51 -7.14
C ALA A 115 -13.51 -19.08 -7.45
N VAL A 116 -14.28 -18.32 -8.23
CA VAL A 116 -13.96 -16.94 -8.61
C VAL A 116 -14.13 -16.01 -7.42
N THR A 117 -15.25 -16.13 -6.72
CA THR A 117 -15.51 -15.37 -5.48
C THR A 117 -14.47 -15.70 -4.41
N GLY A 118 -14.15 -16.98 -4.24
CA GLY A 118 -13.16 -17.48 -3.29
C GLY A 118 -11.74 -16.98 -3.59
N ALA A 119 -11.35 -16.93 -4.87
CA ALA A 119 -10.07 -16.33 -5.28
C ALA A 119 -10.02 -14.83 -4.93
N GLY A 120 -11.12 -14.11 -5.14
CA GLY A 120 -11.29 -12.72 -4.70
C GLY A 120 -11.14 -12.55 -3.19
N MET A 121 -11.79 -13.42 -2.40
CA MET A 121 -11.64 -13.44 -0.94
C MET A 121 -10.20 -13.72 -0.52
N PHE A 122 -9.50 -14.63 -1.19
CA PHE A 122 -8.08 -14.92 -0.91
C PHE A 122 -7.20 -13.69 -1.16
N ALA A 123 -7.40 -12.99 -2.29
CA ALA A 123 -6.70 -11.74 -2.56
C ALA A 123 -7.02 -10.65 -1.53
N GLY A 124 -8.28 -10.56 -1.07
CA GLY A 124 -8.72 -9.63 -0.03
C GLY A 124 -8.13 -9.94 1.34
N ALA A 125 -8.09 -11.23 1.70
CA ALA A 125 -7.46 -11.73 2.93
C ALA A 125 -5.96 -11.39 2.99
N LEU A 126 -5.28 -11.40 1.83
CA LEU A 126 -3.88 -11.02 1.70
C LEU A 126 -3.67 -9.52 1.46
N SER A 127 -4.75 -8.72 1.39
CA SER A 127 -4.70 -7.28 1.04
C SER A 127 -3.92 -7.02 -0.26
N SER A 128 -3.99 -7.96 -1.22
CA SER A 128 -3.24 -7.90 -2.47
C SER A 128 -4.10 -7.34 -3.59
N THR A 129 -4.13 -6.01 -3.70
CA THR A 129 -4.78 -5.28 -4.79
C THR A 129 -4.34 -5.74 -6.20
N PRO A 130 -3.05 -5.95 -6.50
CA PRO A 130 -2.65 -6.45 -7.82
C PRO A 130 -3.02 -7.92 -8.02
N GLY A 131 -3.12 -8.72 -6.95
CA GLY A 131 -3.64 -10.08 -7.01
C GLY A 131 -5.13 -10.11 -7.39
N MET A 132 -5.94 -9.23 -6.80
CA MET A 132 -7.35 -9.07 -7.17
C MET A 132 -7.48 -8.64 -8.63
N ALA A 133 -6.68 -7.66 -9.06
CA ALA A 133 -6.66 -7.19 -10.43
C ALA A 133 -6.36 -8.30 -11.45
N ALA A 134 -5.37 -9.14 -11.16
CA ALA A 134 -5.01 -10.28 -12.00
C ALA A 134 -6.15 -11.31 -12.09
N ILE A 135 -6.88 -11.55 -10.99
CA ILE A 135 -8.04 -12.45 -10.99
C ILE A 135 -9.14 -11.90 -11.92
N VAL A 136 -9.45 -10.60 -11.84
CA VAL A 136 -10.46 -9.97 -12.70
C VAL A 136 -10.09 -10.09 -14.18
N GLU A 137 -8.82 -9.92 -14.54
CA GLU A 137 -8.36 -10.05 -15.93
C GLU A 137 -8.38 -11.49 -16.47
N MET A 138 -8.31 -12.50 -15.60
CA MET A 138 -8.35 -13.92 -15.99
C MET A 138 -9.75 -14.48 -16.16
N VAL A 139 -10.78 -13.75 -15.74
CA VAL A 139 -12.17 -14.20 -15.67
C VAL A 139 -12.99 -13.50 -16.76
N PRO A 140 -14.00 -14.16 -17.37
CA PRO A 140 -14.87 -13.49 -18.34
C PRO A 140 -15.57 -12.27 -17.74
N ASP A 141 -15.82 -11.25 -18.56
CA ASP A 141 -16.46 -9.99 -18.11
C ASP A 141 -17.77 -10.21 -17.36
N THR A 142 -18.52 -11.25 -17.71
CA THR A 142 -19.78 -11.65 -17.05
C THR A 142 -19.61 -12.06 -15.59
N GLN A 143 -18.40 -12.42 -15.16
CA GLN A 143 -18.07 -12.85 -13.80
C GLN A 143 -17.08 -11.89 -13.10
N SER A 144 -16.71 -10.77 -13.74
CA SER A 144 -15.77 -9.79 -13.20
C SER A 144 -16.17 -9.17 -11.84
N GLN A 145 -17.46 -9.19 -11.50
CA GLN A 145 -17.97 -8.66 -10.23
C GLN A 145 -17.83 -9.64 -9.05
N ALA A 146 -17.90 -10.95 -9.30
CA ALA A 146 -17.80 -11.97 -8.26
C ALA A 146 -16.50 -11.91 -7.42
N PRO A 147 -15.30 -11.78 -8.03
CA PRO A 147 -14.06 -11.70 -7.25
C PRO A 147 -13.94 -10.36 -6.52
N VAL A 148 -14.49 -9.26 -7.07
CA VAL A 148 -14.50 -7.94 -6.43
C VAL A 148 -15.34 -7.97 -5.15
N VAL A 149 -16.52 -8.59 -5.19
CA VAL A 149 -17.37 -8.78 -4.00
C VAL A 149 -16.64 -9.59 -2.94
N GLY A 150 -16.02 -10.71 -3.32
CA GLY A 150 -15.23 -11.54 -2.41
C GLY A 150 -14.08 -10.76 -1.75
N TYR A 151 -13.35 -9.97 -2.53
CA TYR A 151 -12.28 -9.10 -2.05
C TYR A 151 -12.79 -8.08 -1.02
N SER A 152 -13.88 -7.38 -1.34
CA SER A 152 -14.46 -6.34 -0.48
C SER A 152 -14.94 -6.89 0.87
N LEU A 153 -15.46 -8.12 0.90
CA LEU A 153 -15.91 -8.76 2.14
C LEU A 153 -14.75 -9.26 3.00
N ALA A 154 -13.69 -9.80 2.38
CA ALA A 154 -12.54 -10.35 3.11
C ALA A 154 -11.59 -9.26 3.64
N TYR A 155 -11.45 -8.14 2.92
CA TYR A 155 -10.47 -7.11 3.24
C TYR A 155 -10.59 -6.49 4.64
N PRO A 156 -11.78 -6.09 5.14
CA PRO A 156 -11.91 -5.56 6.51
C PRO A 156 -11.47 -6.56 7.58
N GLY A 157 -11.80 -7.85 7.38
CA GLY A 157 -11.39 -8.93 8.28
C GLY A 157 -9.87 -9.09 8.30
N ALA A 158 -9.22 -8.98 7.14
CA ALA A 158 -7.76 -9.02 7.03
C ALA A 158 -7.10 -7.87 7.80
N VAL A 159 -7.59 -6.64 7.61
CA VAL A 159 -7.04 -5.44 8.26
C VAL A 159 -7.22 -5.54 9.78
N ILE A 160 -8.43 -5.85 10.25
CA ILE A 160 -8.70 -6.01 11.69
C ILE A 160 -7.84 -7.12 12.28
N GLY A 161 -7.75 -8.27 11.60
CA GLY A 161 -6.92 -9.39 12.02
C GLY A 161 -5.44 -9.02 12.13
N ALA A 162 -4.88 -8.35 11.12
CA ALA A 162 -3.50 -7.88 11.14
C ALA A 162 -3.24 -6.89 12.29
N ILE A 163 -4.16 -5.94 12.52
CA ILE A 163 -4.06 -4.99 13.64
C ILE A 163 -4.09 -5.73 14.99
N LEU A 164 -5.00 -6.69 15.16
CA LEU A 164 -5.11 -7.47 16.40
C LEU A 164 -3.85 -8.30 16.64
N VAL A 165 -3.35 -8.99 15.63
CA VAL A 165 -2.12 -9.78 15.73
C VAL A 165 -0.92 -8.89 16.07
N ALA A 166 -0.79 -7.72 15.43
CA ALA A 166 0.26 -6.77 15.74
C ALA A 166 0.14 -6.22 17.17
N ALA A 167 -1.06 -5.84 17.61
CA ALA A 167 -1.32 -5.30 18.95
C ALA A 167 -1.05 -6.34 20.04
N ILE A 168 -1.55 -7.57 19.87
CA ILE A 168 -1.32 -8.68 20.81
C ILE A 168 0.17 -9.05 20.81
N GLY A 169 0.80 -9.14 19.64
CA GLY A 169 2.23 -9.43 19.51
C GLY A 169 3.09 -8.41 20.24
N ALA A 170 2.81 -7.12 20.04
CA ALA A 170 3.51 -6.03 20.73
C ALA A 170 3.33 -6.11 22.26
N ALA A 171 2.11 -6.42 22.73
CA ALA A 171 1.83 -6.56 24.16
C ALA A 171 2.53 -7.78 24.78
N VAL A 172 2.49 -8.93 24.12
CA VAL A 172 3.12 -10.19 24.58
C VAL A 172 4.64 -10.06 24.61
N LEU A 173 5.22 -9.46 23.58
CA LEU A 173 6.67 -9.26 23.46
C LEU A 173 7.18 -8.03 24.22
N LYS A 174 6.27 -7.23 24.82
CA LYS A 174 6.58 -5.99 25.55
C LYS A 174 7.45 -5.04 24.73
N VAL A 175 7.04 -4.80 23.49
CA VAL A 175 7.77 -3.96 22.53
C VAL A 175 7.77 -2.51 23.00
N ASP A 176 8.95 -1.88 23.01
CA ASP A 176 9.11 -0.45 23.31
C ASP A 176 9.09 0.36 22.01
N HIS A 177 7.91 0.90 21.70
CA HIS A 177 7.69 1.68 20.48
C HIS A 177 8.55 2.95 20.39
N HIS A 178 8.97 3.54 21.52
CA HIS A 178 9.82 4.73 21.50
C HIS A 178 11.25 4.37 21.14
N LYS A 179 11.75 3.26 21.67
CA LYS A 179 13.08 2.76 21.36
C LYS A 179 13.16 2.31 19.90
N ASP A 180 12.19 1.54 19.42
CA ASP A 180 12.15 1.08 18.02
C ASP A 180 12.07 2.28 17.05
N ALA A 181 11.26 3.29 17.36
CA ALA A 181 11.17 4.50 16.54
C ALA A 181 12.47 5.33 16.56
N ALA A 182 13.26 5.28 17.64
CA ALA A 182 14.56 5.91 17.70
C ALA A 182 15.61 5.13 16.89
N ASP A 183 15.62 3.80 17.00
CA ASP A 183 16.53 2.92 16.26
C ASP A 183 16.29 2.97 14.74
N GLU A 184 15.03 3.12 14.31
CA GLU A 184 14.67 3.35 12.90
C GLU A 184 14.84 4.81 12.44
N GLY A 185 15.24 5.72 13.33
CA GLY A 185 15.47 7.13 13.01
C GLY A 185 14.18 7.92 12.69
N MET A 186 13.02 7.41 13.08
CA MET A 186 11.72 8.08 12.94
C MET A 186 11.53 9.17 14.00
N VAL A 187 12.24 9.10 15.13
CA VAL A 187 12.32 10.19 16.11
C VAL A 187 13.38 11.19 15.64
N SER A 188 12.93 12.29 15.05
CA SER A 188 13.83 13.41 14.74
C SER A 188 14.43 13.93 16.04
N ALA A 189 15.72 13.65 16.28
CA ALA A 189 16.45 14.28 17.36
C ALA A 189 16.34 15.81 17.23
N PRO A 190 16.23 16.56 18.34
CA PRO A 190 16.13 18.01 18.27
C PRO A 190 17.34 18.56 17.50
N LEU A 191 17.07 19.37 16.47
CA LEU A 191 18.10 20.03 15.67
C LEU A 191 18.95 20.90 16.58
N GLN A 192 20.14 20.41 16.94
CA GLN A 192 21.15 21.19 17.64
C GLN A 192 21.95 21.96 16.59
N TRP A 193 21.93 23.29 16.68
CA TRP A 193 22.74 24.16 15.85
C TRP A 193 23.87 24.75 16.69
N ARG A 194 25.08 24.79 16.13
CA ARG A 194 26.19 25.58 16.65
C ARG A 194 26.55 26.60 15.57
N GLY A 195 26.28 27.87 15.82
CA GLY A 195 26.78 28.96 14.98
C GLY A 195 28.28 29.15 15.20
N VAL A 196 29.03 29.33 14.13
CA VAL A 196 30.45 29.73 14.18
C VAL A 196 30.56 31.06 13.45
N GLU A 197 31.04 32.09 14.13
CA GLU A 197 31.33 33.40 13.54
C GLU A 197 32.75 33.38 12.95
N ILE A 198 32.88 33.70 11.66
CA ILE A 198 34.17 33.71 10.96
C ILE A 198 34.61 35.17 10.81
N GLY A 199 35.66 35.55 11.53
CA GLY A 199 36.29 36.87 11.40
C GLY A 199 37.14 37.00 10.13
N GLU A 200 37.41 38.25 9.71
CA GLU A 200 38.21 38.53 8.51
C GLU A 200 39.61 37.90 8.58
N GLY A 201 39.98 37.17 7.53
CA GLY A 201 41.29 36.53 7.38
C GLY A 201 41.37 35.06 7.81
N ILE A 202 40.32 34.48 8.40
CA ILE A 202 40.31 33.07 8.82
C ILE A 202 39.81 32.17 7.68
N ARG A 203 40.65 31.22 7.23
CA ARG A 203 40.26 30.11 6.35
C ARG A 203 40.49 28.79 7.05
N GLY A 204 39.47 27.93 7.07
CA GLY A 204 39.55 26.57 7.62
C GLY A 204 38.52 25.66 6.97
N VAL A 205 38.76 24.35 7.01
CA VAL A 205 37.81 23.32 6.57
C VAL A 205 37.23 22.67 7.82
N SER A 206 35.91 22.69 7.99
CA SER A 206 35.24 21.95 9.05
C SER A 206 35.28 20.44 8.71
N THR A 207 36.34 19.76 9.13
CA THR A 207 36.53 18.31 8.90
C THR A 207 35.79 17.42 9.90
N SER A 208 35.16 18.01 10.93
CA SER A 208 34.42 17.26 11.93
C SER A 208 33.19 18.06 12.39
N CYS A 209 32.06 17.80 11.76
CA CYS A 209 30.79 17.92 12.47
C CYS A 209 30.77 16.75 13.46
N ALA A 210 31.39 16.93 14.63
CA ALA A 210 31.49 15.88 15.64
C ALA A 210 30.07 15.46 16.01
N ARG A 211 29.75 14.17 15.83
CA ARG A 211 28.55 13.57 16.42
C ARG A 211 28.58 13.92 17.91
N SER A 212 27.51 14.57 18.38
CA SER A 212 27.38 15.01 19.76
C SER A 212 27.67 13.85 20.72
N PRO A 213 28.46 14.04 21.79
CA PRO A 213 28.72 13.02 22.80
C PRO A 213 27.46 12.85 23.66
N GLY A 214 26.55 12.04 23.15
CA GLY A 214 25.28 11.69 23.80
C GLY A 214 24.49 10.61 23.06
N MET A 215 25.12 9.90 22.11
CA MET A 215 24.59 8.64 21.56
C MET A 215 25.19 7.49 22.39
N THR A 216 24.56 7.22 23.53
CA THR A 216 24.58 5.93 24.25
C THR A 216 23.17 5.58 24.62
#